data_AF-A0A969RN00-F1
#
_entry.id   AF-A0A969RN00-F1
#
_cell.length_a   1.000
_cell.length_b   1.000
_cell.length_c   1.000
_cell.angle_alpha   90.00
_cell.angle_beta   90.00
_cell.angle_gamma   90.00
#
_symmetry.space_group_name_H-M   'P 1'
#
loop_
_entity.id
_entity.type
_entity.pdbx_description
1 polymer ?
#
loop_
_entity_poly.entity_id
_entity_poly.type
_entity_poly.pdbx_seq_one_letter_code
_entity_poly.pdbx_strand_id
1 'polypeptide(L)'
;MTQTPKPATSAYTLRAVSDTWFKQSTAQSSTLPDDQKLFIKSGFSVPLSSFQPVANDHVKVALGLDKQGNQLQLRGRNTWYVYYPSIQILRNGQAVPINSLPATHSRPSLLLPLPFLPLLPRQLHHQDMP
;
A
#
# COMPACT_ATOMS: atom_id res chain seq x y z
N MET A 1 -30.12 3.55 25.80
CA MET A 1 -28.79 3.99 25.28
C MET A 1 -28.46 3.12 24.07
N THR A 2 -28.88 3.54 22.89
CA THR A 2 -28.61 2.81 21.64
C THR A 2 -27.25 3.25 21.10
N GLN A 3 -26.22 2.40 21.24
CA GLN A 3 -25.03 2.53 20.40
C GLN A 3 -25.42 2.10 18.99
N THR A 4 -25.53 3.05 18.08
CA THR A 4 -25.54 2.78 16.64
C THR A 4 -24.21 2.07 16.31
N PRO A 5 -24.22 0.90 15.63
CA PRO A 5 -22.98 0.36 15.10
C PRO A 5 -22.50 1.34 14.03
N LYS A 6 -21.45 2.11 14.34
CA LYS A 6 -20.62 2.76 13.32
C LYS A 6 -20.28 1.66 12.32
N PRO A 7 -20.54 1.81 11.00
CA PRO A 7 -20.19 0.78 10.04
C PRO A 7 -18.73 0.43 10.26
N ALA A 8 -18.47 -0.81 10.67
CA ALA A 8 -17.13 -1.30 10.91
C ALA A 8 -16.41 -1.21 9.56
N THR A 9 -15.64 -0.14 9.37
CA THR A 9 -14.67 -0.04 8.28
C THR A 9 -13.94 -1.38 8.30
N SER A 10 -14.09 -2.17 7.23
CA SER A 10 -13.56 -3.52 7.21
C SER A 10 -12.08 -3.48 7.56
N ALA A 11 -11.73 -3.96 8.75
CA ALA A 11 -10.37 -3.85 9.25
C ALA A 11 -9.58 -5.02 8.70
N TYR A 12 -8.53 -4.70 7.94
CA TYR A 12 -7.61 -5.70 7.45
C TYR A 12 -6.51 -5.93 8.49
N THR A 13 -6.12 -7.19 8.68
CA THR A 13 -5.05 -7.59 9.58
C THR A 13 -4.15 -8.59 8.85
N LEU A 14 -2.84 -8.38 8.93
CA LEU A 14 -1.86 -9.40 8.57
C LEU A 14 -1.62 -10.28 9.79
N ARG A 15 -1.70 -11.60 9.62
CA ARG A 15 -1.28 -12.58 10.62
C ARG A 15 -0.21 -13.50 10.05
N ALA A 16 0.93 -13.62 10.74
CA ALA A 16 1.95 -14.61 10.43
C ALA A 16 1.48 -16.00 10.86
N VAL A 17 1.50 -16.97 9.94
CA VAL A 17 1.15 -18.38 10.21
C VAL A 17 2.39 -19.27 10.33
N SER A 18 3.53 -18.79 9.84
CA SER A 18 4.86 -19.35 10.08
C SER A 18 5.87 -18.22 10.28
N ASP A 19 7.05 -18.56 10.81
CA ASP A 19 8.15 -17.61 10.95
C ASP A 19 8.52 -17.01 9.59
N THR A 20 8.69 -15.69 9.52
CA THR A 20 8.95 -14.99 8.27
C THR A 20 9.70 -13.67 8.47
N TRP A 21 10.02 -13.00 7.37
CA TRP A 21 10.69 -11.71 7.37
C TRP A 21 9.80 -10.63 6.79
N PHE A 22 9.69 -9.53 7.53
CA PHE A 22 9.30 -8.25 6.96
C PHE A 22 10.54 -7.63 6.34
N LYS A 23 10.48 -7.25 5.06
CA LYS A 23 11.63 -6.79 4.27
C LYS A 23 11.36 -5.45 3.61
N GLN A 24 12.43 -4.71 3.29
CA GLN A 24 12.33 -3.45 2.54
C GLN A 24 12.32 -3.65 1.01
N SER A 25 12.57 -4.88 0.55
CA SER A 25 12.40 -5.27 -0.85
C SER A 25 12.02 -6.76 -0.96
N THR A 26 11.77 -7.22 -2.19
CA THR A 26 11.49 -8.63 -2.49
C THR A 26 12.74 -9.51 -2.53
N ALA A 27 13.95 -8.94 -2.40
CA ALA A 27 15.21 -9.68 -2.37
C ALA A 27 15.28 -10.73 -1.26
N GLN A 28 16.18 -11.70 -1.39
CA GLN A 28 16.37 -12.74 -0.38
C GLN A 28 16.81 -12.13 0.96
N SER A 29 16.27 -12.63 2.07
CA SER A 29 16.57 -12.05 3.40
C SER A 29 18.04 -12.19 3.80
N SER A 30 18.74 -13.21 3.28
CA SER A 30 20.17 -13.42 3.48
C SER A 30 21.03 -12.36 2.80
N THR A 31 20.53 -11.70 1.76
CA THR A 31 21.24 -10.63 1.04
C THR A 31 20.87 -9.24 1.53
N LEU A 32 19.88 -9.13 2.43
CA LEU A 32 19.43 -7.86 2.98
C LEU A 32 20.20 -7.50 4.26
N PRO A 33 20.63 -6.23 4.41
CA PRO A 33 21.12 -5.69 5.66
C PRO A 33 20.12 -5.86 6.81
N ASP A 34 20.61 -5.96 8.04
CA ASP A 34 19.77 -6.19 9.21
C ASP A 34 18.81 -5.04 9.52
N ASP A 35 19.09 -3.81 9.09
CA ASP A 35 18.19 -2.65 9.21
C ASP A 35 17.06 -2.65 8.15
N GLN A 36 17.19 -3.48 7.12
CA GLN A 36 16.22 -3.63 6.02
C GLN A 36 15.34 -4.87 6.16
N LYS A 37 15.51 -5.63 7.25
CA LYS A 37 14.70 -6.79 7.58
C LYS A 37 14.30 -6.79 9.05
N LEU A 38 13.19 -7.43 9.33
CA LEU A 38 12.69 -7.66 10.67
C LEU A 38 12.14 -9.09 10.74
N PHE A 39 12.68 -9.88 11.65
CA PHE A 39 12.21 -11.25 11.86
C PHE A 39 10.91 -11.24 12.64
N ILE A 40 9.93 -11.99 12.14
CA ILE A 40 8.60 -12.08 12.71
C ILE A 40 8.28 -13.55 13.00
N LYS A 41 7.88 -13.83 14.23
CA LYS A 41 7.44 -15.16 14.66
C LYS A 41 6.02 -15.46 14.22
N SER A 42 5.72 -16.75 14.03
CA SER A 42 4.35 -17.22 13.88
C SER A 42 3.44 -16.69 15.01
N GLY A 43 2.21 -16.34 14.67
CA GLY A 43 1.23 -15.73 15.58
C GLY A 43 1.27 -14.20 15.64
N PHE A 44 2.33 -13.55 15.14
CA PHE A 44 2.38 -12.09 15.06
C PHE A 44 1.22 -11.55 14.21
N SER A 45 0.58 -10.49 14.68
CA SER A 45 -0.55 -9.86 13.99
C SER A 45 -0.45 -8.34 14.03
N VAL A 46 -0.77 -7.68 12.92
CA VAL A 46 -0.72 -6.21 12.80
C VAL A 46 -1.84 -5.70 11.88
N PRO A 47 -2.53 -4.61 12.23
CA PRO A 47 -3.53 -4.02 11.34
C PRO A 47 -2.86 -3.44 10.10
N LEU A 48 -3.59 -3.48 8.98
CA LEU A 48 -3.15 -2.95 7.69
C LEU A 48 -4.04 -1.77 7.28
N SER A 49 -3.42 -0.74 6.73
CA SER A 49 -4.12 0.34 6.02
C SER A 49 -4.30 -0.01 4.54
N SER A 50 -3.32 -0.69 3.94
CA SER A 50 -3.40 -1.22 2.58
C SER A 50 -2.45 -2.39 2.35
N PHE A 51 -2.68 -3.15 1.29
CA PHE A 51 -1.78 -4.20 0.83
C PHE A 51 -1.94 -4.40 -0.69
N GLN A 52 -0.89 -4.92 -1.33
CA GLN A 52 -0.84 -5.17 -2.76
C GLN A 52 0.03 -6.41 -3.05
N PRO A 53 -0.48 -7.44 -3.74
CA PRO A 53 0.35 -8.51 -4.29
C PRO A 53 1.41 -7.93 -5.23
N VAL A 54 2.63 -8.42 -5.12
CA VAL A 54 3.73 -8.11 -6.05
C VAL A 54 4.40 -9.40 -6.51
N ALA A 55 5.37 -9.31 -7.42
CA ALA A 55 6.08 -10.47 -7.93
C ALA A 55 6.77 -11.29 -6.83
N ASN A 56 7.09 -12.55 -7.15
CA ASN A 56 7.84 -13.50 -6.31
C ASN A 56 7.13 -13.88 -4.99
N ASP A 57 5.81 -14.02 -5.03
CA ASP A 57 4.98 -14.38 -3.89
C ASP A 57 5.14 -13.43 -2.69
N HIS A 58 5.38 -12.13 -2.96
CA HIS A 58 5.41 -11.10 -1.93
C HIS A 58 4.14 -10.27 -1.94
N VAL A 59 3.82 -9.72 -0.78
CA VAL A 59 2.81 -8.68 -0.62
C VAL A 59 3.50 -7.45 -0.09
N LYS A 60 3.28 -6.31 -0.75
CA LYS A 60 3.61 -4.99 -0.20
C LYS A 60 2.49 -4.58 0.74
N VAL A 61 2.81 -4.27 1.99
CA VAL A 61 1.84 -3.90 3.02
C VAL A 61 2.18 -2.54 3.60
N ALA A 62 1.15 -1.75 3.90
CA ALA A 62 1.24 -0.55 4.72
C ALA A 62 0.53 -0.81 6.05
N LEU A 63 1.22 -0.54 7.16
CA LEU A 63 0.66 -0.77 8.48
C LEU A 63 -0.47 0.22 8.77
N GLY A 64 -1.46 -0.25 9.53
CA GLY A 64 -2.60 0.54 9.99
C GLY A 64 -2.29 1.38 11.23
N LEU A 65 -3.34 1.79 11.92
CA LEU A 65 -3.22 2.52 13.18
C LEU A 65 -3.12 1.57 14.37
N ASP A 66 -2.49 2.02 15.45
CA ASP A 66 -2.52 1.32 16.74
C ASP A 66 -3.87 1.50 17.44
N LYS A 67 -4.00 0.97 18.66
CA LYS A 67 -5.23 1.07 19.45
C LYS A 67 -5.55 2.49 19.89
N GLN A 68 -4.56 3.37 19.91
CA GLN A 68 -4.64 4.77 20.27
C GLN A 68 -4.89 5.67 19.05
N GLY A 69 -4.91 5.11 17.84
CA GLY A 69 -5.09 5.84 16.58
C GLY A 69 -3.81 6.40 15.97
N ASN A 70 -2.62 6.07 16.49
CA ASN A 70 -1.35 6.51 15.91
C ASN A 70 -0.92 5.61 14.76
N GLN A 71 -0.21 6.17 13.79
CA GLN A 71 0.34 5.41 12.67
C GLN A 71 1.38 4.39 13.16
N LEU A 72 1.10 3.09 12.96
CA LEU A 72 2.07 2.05 13.30
C LEU A 72 3.29 2.14 12.40
N GLN A 73 4.44 1.97 13.04
CA GLN A 73 5.74 1.83 12.40
C GLN A 73 6.48 0.69 13.08
N LEU A 74 7.08 -0.18 12.29
CA LEU A 74 8.05 -1.16 12.78
C LEU A 74 9.41 -0.64 12.39
N ARG A 75 10.35 -0.54 13.35
CA ARG A 75 11.70 0.02 13.12
C ARG A 75 11.71 1.36 12.34
N GLY A 76 10.76 2.25 12.65
CA GLY A 76 10.64 3.56 11.98
C GLY A 76 10.12 3.50 10.53
N ARG A 77 9.49 2.39 10.12
CA ARG A 77 8.96 2.20 8.77
C ARG A 77 7.53 1.71 8.79
N ASN A 78 6.70 2.29 7.91
CA ASN A 78 5.30 1.91 7.75
C ASN A 78 5.06 0.86 6.64
N THR A 79 5.95 0.77 5.66
CA THR A 79 5.77 -0.08 4.48
C THR A 79 6.78 -1.22 4.45
N TRP A 80 6.29 -2.42 4.16
CA TRP A 80 7.07 -3.66 4.18
C TRP A 80 6.66 -4.61 3.04
N TYR A 81 7.57 -5.50 2.66
CA TYR A 81 7.32 -6.65 1.79
C TYR A 81 7.36 -7.91 2.63
N VAL A 82 6.36 -8.78 2.48
CA VAL A 82 6.22 -10.00 3.28
C VAL A 82 5.93 -11.18 2.37
N TYR A 83 6.52 -12.34 2.68
CA TYR A 83 6.32 -13.56 1.89
C TYR A 83 4.91 -14.11 2.13
N TYR A 84 4.11 -14.15 1.07
CA TYR A 84 2.68 -14.47 1.13
C TYR A 84 2.39 -15.85 1.74
N PRO A 85 3.10 -16.94 1.38
CA PRO A 85 2.84 -18.27 1.94
C PRO A 85 3.02 -18.37 3.47
N SER A 86 3.74 -17.42 4.08
CA SER A 86 3.93 -17.36 5.54
C SER A 86 2.91 -16.51 6.28
N ILE A 87 1.96 -15.87 5.57
CA ILE A 87 0.98 -14.98 6.17
C ILE A 87 -0.46 -15.29 5.71
N GLN A 88 -1.41 -14.75 6.46
CA GLN A 88 -2.80 -14.62 6.05
C GLN A 88 -3.21 -13.15 6.18
N ILE A 89 -3.99 -12.68 5.20
CA ILE A 89 -4.71 -11.42 5.32
C ILE A 89 -6.11 -11.75 5.82
N LEU A 90 -6.51 -11.13 6.92
CA LEU A 90 -7.81 -11.28 7.53
C LEU A 90 -8.63 -10.02 7.27
N ARG A 91 -9.89 -10.17 6.87
CA ARG A 91 -10.91 -9.12 6.85
C ARG A 91 -11.90 -9.40 7.97
N ASN A 92 -11.98 -8.52 8.95
CA ASN A 92 -12.85 -8.72 10.14
C ASN A 92 -12.61 -10.10 10.82
N GLY A 93 -11.35 -10.55 10.87
CA GLY A 93 -10.97 -11.83 11.48
C GLY A 93 -11.08 -13.06 10.57
N GLN A 94 -11.71 -12.95 9.39
CA GLN A 94 -11.81 -14.05 8.44
C GLN A 94 -10.72 -13.96 7.37
N ALA A 95 -10.05 -15.08 7.09
CA ALA A 95 -9.03 -15.12 6.05
C ALA A 95 -9.64 -14.84 4.68
N VAL A 96 -9.03 -13.93 3.93
CA VAL A 96 -9.42 -13.61 2.56
C VAL A 96 -8.32 -14.08 1.60
N PRO A 97 -8.66 -14.77 0.50
CA PRO A 97 -7.67 -15.10 -0.52
C PRO A 97 -7.16 -13.80 -1.16
N ILE A 98 -5.85 -13.64 -1.31
CA ILE A 98 -5.30 -12.40 -1.83
C ILE A 98 -5.69 -12.16 -3.30
N ASN A 99 -5.93 -13.24 -4.05
CA ASN A 99 -6.40 -13.23 -5.44
C ASN A 99 -7.88 -12.80 -5.56
N SER A 100 -8.62 -12.74 -4.44
CA SER A 100 -10.03 -12.33 -4.39
C SER A 100 -10.20 -10.87 -3.97
N LEU A 101 -9.09 -10.17 -3.72
CA LEU A 101 -9.11 -8.78 -3.29
C LEU A 101 -9.15 -7.90 -4.55
N PRO A 102 -10.12 -6.98 -4.66
CA PRO A 102 -10.18 -6.08 -5.81
C PRO A 102 -8.84 -5.35 -5.84
N ALA A 103 -8.09 -5.50 -6.94
CA ALA A 103 -6.89 -4.72 -7.16
C ALA A 103 -7.30 -3.26 -6.93
N THR A 104 -6.86 -2.66 -5.82
CA THR A 104 -7.17 -1.28 -5.49
C THR A 104 -6.52 -0.40 -6.56
N HIS A 105 -7.29 -0.15 -7.61
CA HIS A 105 -7.08 0.78 -8.71
C HIS A 105 -5.67 0.77 -9.31
N SER A 106 -5.33 -0.30 -10.04
CA SER A 106 -4.57 -0.10 -11.29
C SER A 106 -5.50 0.58 -12.28
N ARG A 107 -5.78 1.87 -12.09
CA ARG A 107 -6.22 2.69 -13.23
C ARG A 107 -4.99 2.78 -14.13
N PRO A 108 -4.97 2.18 -15.34
CA PRO A 108 -4.08 2.74 -16.35
C PRO A 108 -4.47 4.22 -16.43
N SER A 109 -3.52 5.12 -16.18
CA SER A 109 -3.70 6.50 -16.60
C SER A 109 -3.90 6.45 -18.12
N LEU A 110 -5.15 6.42 -18.56
CA LEU A 110 -5.53 6.89 -19.87
C LEU A 110 -5.12 8.37 -19.85
N LEU A 111 -3.91 8.65 -20.32
CA LEU A 111 -3.56 9.97 -20.82
C LEU A 111 -4.61 10.26 -21.91
N LEU A 112 -5.65 11.01 -21.57
CA LEU A 112 -6.40 11.70 -22.60
C LEU A 112 -5.38 12.68 -23.23
N PRO A 113 -5.10 12.60 -24.53
CA PRO A 113 -4.29 13.63 -25.17
C PRO A 113 -5.04 14.96 -24.98
N LEU A 114 -4.36 15.95 -24.42
CA LEU A 114 -4.88 17.31 -24.37
C LEU A 114 -5.15 17.76 -25.81
N PRO A 115 -6.33 18.34 -26.12
CA PRO A 115 -6.51 18.99 -27.41
C PRO A 115 -5.52 20.16 -27.50
N PHE A 116 -4.72 20.17 -28.56
CA PHE A 116 -3.82 21.26 -28.87
C PHE A 116 -4.68 22.50 -29.19
N LEU A 117 -4.82 23.43 -28.25
CA LEU A 117 -5.40 24.74 -28.56
C LEU A 117 -4.40 25.49 -29.46
N PRO A 118 -4.78 25.92 -30.67
CA PRO A 118 -3.92 26.79 -31.46
C PRO A 118 -3.77 28.13 -30.75
N LEU A 119 -2.51 28.53 -30.52
CA LEU A 119 -2.16 29.83 -29.97
C LEU A 119 -2.51 30.91 -30.99
N LEU A 120 -3.44 31.81 -30.63
CA LEU A 120 -3.81 32.96 -31.45
C LEU A 120 -2.58 33.88 -31.62
N PRO A 121 -2.18 34.28 -32.84
CA PRO A 121 -1.07 35.20 -33.01
C PRO A 121 -1.46 36.58 -32.44
N ARG A 122 -0.69 37.02 -31.45
CA ARG A 122 -0.75 38.34 -30.86
C ARG A 122 -0.43 39.38 -31.95
N GLN A 123 -1.42 40.19 -32.32
CA GLN A 123 -1.24 41.33 -33.22
C GLN A 123 -0.14 42.26 -32.66
N LEU A 124 0.99 42.31 -33.35
CA LEU A 124 2.03 43.32 -33.17
C LEU A 124 1.52 44.61 -33.83
N HIS A 125 1.16 45.58 -33.00
CA HIS A 125 1.01 46.98 -33.41
C HIS A 125 2.34 47.44 -34.03
N HIS A 126 2.38 47.61 -35.35
CA HIS A 126 3.45 48.34 -36.00
C HIS A 126 3.25 49.83 -35.72
N GLN A 127 4.18 50.40 -34.98
CA GLN A 127 4.45 51.82 -34.93
C GLN A 127 5.79 52.04 -35.66
N ASP A 128 5.73 52.74 -36.78
CA ASP A 128 6.83 53.44 -37.45
C ASP A 128 6.12 54.62 -38.15
N MET A 129 6.13 55.84 -37.59
CA MET A 129 7.13 56.92 -37.78
C MET A 129 7.39 57.23 -39.28
N PRO A 130 7.64 58.48 -39.72
CA PRO A 130 7.93 59.71 -38.98
C PRO A 130 6.78 60.74 -38.88
#